data_AF-A0A0P7WXR4-F1
#
_entry.id   AF-A0A0P7WXR4-F1
#
_cell.length_a   1.000
_cell.length_b   1.000
_cell.length_c   1.000
_cell.angle_alpha   90.00
_cell.angle_beta   90.00
_cell.angle_gamma   90.00
#
_symmetry.space_group_name_H-M   'P 1'
#
loop_
_entity.id
_entity.type
_entity.pdbx_description
1 polymer ?
#
loop_
_entity_poly.entity_id
_entity_poly.type
_entity_poly.pdbx_seq_one_letter_code
_entity_poly.pdbx_strand_id
1 'polypeptide(L)' 'MGTIMSFIMSAFITVINTGIDPGYLERWIKAWLLAWVVAVPLAVIVGPLAHQWAERLSTR' A
#
# COMPACT_ATOMS: atom_id res chain seq x y z
N MET A 1 13.90 3.45 -4.08
CA MET A 1 13.03 4.41 -4.80
C MET A 1 11.55 4.40 -4.35
N GLY A 2 11.13 3.69 -3.29
CA GLY A 2 9.69 3.57 -2.96
C GLY A 2 9.20 4.26 -1.68
N THR A 3 10.09 4.64 -0.76
CA THR A 3 9.69 5.04 0.61
C THR A 3 8.93 6.36 0.67
N ILE A 4 9.32 7.33 -0.16
CA ILE A 4 8.70 8.66 -0.19
C ILE A 4 7.31 8.62 -0.83
N MET A 5 7.12 7.86 -1.92
CA MET A 5 5.80 7.72 -2.56
C MET A 5 4.78 7.00 -1.66
N SER A 6 5.19 5.95 -0.95
CA SER A 6 4.30 5.24 -0.03
C SER A 6 3.90 6.10 1.18
N PHE A 7 4.80 6.96 1.66
CA PHE A 7 4.53 7.89 2.75
C PHE A 7 3.52 8.97 2.34
N ILE A 8 3.73 9.59 1.17
CA ILE A 8 2.89 10.68 0.66
C ILE A 8 1.49 10.17 0.27
N MET A 9 1.38 9.02 -0.42
CA MET A 9 0.09 8.46 -0.81
C MET A 9 -0.75 8.02 0.39
N SER A 10 -0.11 7.47 1.44
CA SER A 10 -0.80 7.10 2.69
C SER A 10 -1.40 8.32 3.39
N ALA A 11 -0.65 9.42 3.48
CA ALA A 11 -1.15 10.67 4.08
C ALA A 11 -2.31 11.26 3.27
N PHE A 12 -2.19 11.31 1.93
CA PHE A 12 -3.24 11.83 1.06
C PHE A 12 -4.55 11.02 1.13
N ILE A 13 -4.46 9.69 1.08
CA ILE A 13 -5.65 8.81 1.16
C ILE A 13 -6.37 8.99 2.50
N THR A 14 -5.62 9.25 3.57
CA THR A 14 -6.18 9.44 4.92
C THR A 14 -6.82 10.83 5.07
N VAL A 15 -6.21 11.88 4.53
CA VAL A 15 -6.82 13.23 4.47
C VAL A 15 -8.15 13.16 3.70
N ILE A 16 -8.17 12.49 2.54
CA ILE A 16 -9.36 12.39 1.70
C ILE A 16 -10.49 11.61 2.38
N ASN A 17 -10.19 10.52 3.10
CA ASN A 17 -11.23 9.67 3.71
C ASN A 17 -11.77 10.20 5.04
N THR A 18 -10.97 10.94 5.81
CA THR A 18 -11.34 11.26 7.21
C THR A 18 -11.34 12.74 7.58
N GLY A 19 -10.82 13.63 6.72
CA GLY A 19 -10.64 15.03 7.08
C GLY A 19 -9.51 15.22 8.11
N ILE A 20 -9.06 16.47 8.29
CA ILE A 20 -8.00 16.82 9.26
C ILE A 20 -8.66 17.23 10.58
N ASP A 21 -8.72 16.30 11.50
CA ASP A 21 -9.25 16.47 12.87
C ASP A 21 -8.15 16.20 13.92
N PRO A 22 -8.35 16.58 15.21
CA PRO A 22 -7.35 16.37 16.26
C PRO A 22 -6.89 14.92 16.45
N GLY A 23 -7.70 13.93 16.03
CA GLY A 23 -7.38 12.50 16.05
C GLY A 23 -6.86 11.92 14.71
N TYR A 24 -6.53 12.77 13.74
CA TYR A 24 -6.08 12.39 12.39
C TYR A 24 -4.78 11.58 12.42
N LEU A 25 -3.79 12.03 13.20
CA LEU A 25 -2.46 11.42 13.25
C LEU A 25 -2.50 9.99 13.82
N GLU A 26 -3.32 9.76 14.86
CA GLU A 26 -3.53 8.43 15.45
C GLU A 26 -4.24 7.48 14.48
N ARG A 27 -5.29 7.96 13.80
CA ARG A 27 -6.01 7.18 12.77
C ARG A 27 -5.10 6.85 11.59
N TRP A 28 -4.29 7.80 11.15
CA TRP A 28 -3.33 7.63 10.06
C TRP A 28 -2.29 6.55 10.38
N ILE A 29 -1.67 6.61 11.56
CA ILE A 29 -0.68 5.62 11.99
C ILE A 29 -1.31 4.22 12.10
N LYS A 30 -2.50 4.10 12.71
CA LYS A 30 -3.22 2.83 12.81
C LYS A 30 -3.57 2.26 11.43
N ALA A 31 -4.11 3.08 10.53
CA ALA A 31 -4.47 2.67 9.18
C ALA A 31 -3.24 2.27 8.35
N TRP A 32 -2.14 3.02 8.46
CA TRP A 32 -0.89 2.71 7.77
C TRP A 32 -0.29 1.38 8.25
N LEU A 33 -0.27 1.13 9.56
CA LEU A 33 0.17 -0.15 10.13
C LEU A 33 -0.69 -1.32 9.65
N LEU A 34 -2.02 -1.17 9.67
CA LEU A 34 -2.95 -2.18 9.18
C LEU A 34 -2.73 -2.48 7.69
N ALA A 35 -2.62 -1.42 6.87
CA ALA A 35 -2.34 -1.56 5.45
C ALA A 35 -1.00 -2.26 5.19
N TRP A 36 0.04 -1.96 5.98
CA TRP A 36 1.34 -2.59 5.86
C TRP A 36 1.29 -4.09 6.19
N VAL A 37 0.63 -4.46 7.29
CA VAL A 37 0.44 -5.87 7.69
C VAL A 37 -0.34 -6.66 6.65
N VAL A 38 -1.28 -6.04 5.93
CA VAL A 38 -2.03 -6.69 4.85
C VAL A 38 -1.23 -6.72 3.54
N ALA A 39 -0.50 -5.64 3.22
CA ALA A 39 0.24 -5.53 1.97
C ALA A 39 1.43 -6.50 1.88
N VAL A 40 2.15 -6.76 2.98
CA VAL A 40 3.29 -7.69 3.02
C VAL A 40 2.90 -9.11 2.57
N PRO A 41 1.93 -9.80 3.20
CA PRO A 41 1.53 -11.13 2.77
C PRO A 41 0.94 -11.11 1.35
N LEU A 42 0.19 -10.06 1.00
CA LEU A 42 -0.34 -9.92 -0.35
C LEU A 42 0.78 -9.82 -1.40
N ALA A 43 1.84 -9.06 -1.13
CA ALA A 43 2.99 -8.94 -2.03
C ALA A 43 3.77 -10.26 -2.16
N VAL A 44 3.89 -11.03 -1.07
CA VAL A 44 4.54 -12.36 -1.09
C VAL A 44 3.74 -13.36 -1.93
N ILE A 45 2.41 -13.30 -1.90
CA ILE A 45 1.54 -14.19 -2.68
C ILE A 45 1.42 -13.73 -4.15
N VAL A 46 1.21 -12.44 -4.35
CA VAL A 46 0.95 -11.87 -5.68
C VAL A 46 2.24 -11.70 -6.48
N GLY A 47 3.38 -11.48 -5.85
CA GLY A 47 4.70 -11.37 -6.51
C GLY A 47 5.02 -12.53 -7.46
N PRO A 48 5.00 -13.80 -7.01
CA PRO A 48 5.25 -14.95 -7.88
C PRO A 48 4.14 -15.14 -8.92
N LEU A 49 2.88 -14.85 -8.58
CA LEU A 49 1.78 -14.87 -9.56
C LEU A 49 2.06 -13.87 -10.69
N ALA A 50 2.30 -12.60 -10.35
CA ALA A 50 2.57 -11.54 -11.31
C ALA A 50 3.77 -11.87 -12.21
N HIS A 51 4.81 -12.51 -11.66
CA HIS A 51 5.95 -12.99 -12.43
C HIS A 51 5.56 -14.07 -13.44
N GLN A 52 4.78 -15.08 -13.01
CA GLN A 52 4.26 -16.13 -13.91
C GLN A 52 3.39 -15.55 -15.03
N TRP A 53 2.54 -14.57 -14.73
CA TRP A 53 1.71 -13.89 -15.73
C TRP A 53 2.56 -13.09 -16.72
N ALA A 54 3.59 -12.39 -16.24
CA ALA A 54 4.50 -11.62 -17.08
C ALA A 54 5.29 -12.52 -18.05
N GLU A 55 5.83 -13.65 -17.58
CA GLU A 55 6.54 -14.64 -18.42
C GLU A 55 5.64 -15.25 -19.50
N ARG A 56 4.38 -15.55 -19.13
CA ARG A 56 3.38 -16.08 -20.07
C ARG A 56 3.02 -15.08 -21.19
N LEU A 57 3.09 -13.79 -20.91
CA LEU A 57 2.80 -12.73 -21.87
C LEU A 57 4.00 -12.38 -22.76
N SER A 58 5.24 -12.51 -22.24
CA SER A 58 6.46 -12.20 -23.01
C SER A 58 6.88 -13.33 -23.96
N THR A 59 6.41 -14.55 -23.76
CA THR A 59 6.73 -15.71 -24.61
C THR A 59 5.74 -15.88 -25.79
N ARG A 60 5.16 -14.79 -26.30
CA ARG A 60 4.33 -14.79 -27.52
C ARG A 60 4.97 -13.96 -28.62
#